data_AF-A0A1W9HG85-F1
#
_entry.id   AF-A0A1W9HG85-F1
#
_cell.length_a   1.000
_cell.length_b   1.000
_cell.length_c   1.000
_cell.angle_alpha   90.00
_cell.angle_beta   90.00
_cell.angle_gamma   90.00
#
_symmetry.space_group_name_H-M   'P 1'
#
loop_
_entity.id
_entity.type
_entity.pdbx_description
1 polymer ?
#
loop_
_entity_poly.entity_id
_entity_poly.type
_entity_poly.pdbx_seq_one_letter_code
_entity_poly.pdbx_strand_id
1 'polypeptide(L)'
;MKKFRSLISVFFLITSITILSPSAKANNFGFRFSPILILVGIADVDLDIGLGSNFVLSPEIIGGKWTLLDKGYIQLSGGGLALSYHFNGNFTDGFYLGVAGQTVEVKGENSSGLAAQATAKGGGLRAGYLWQWVNFYMNLGASFFSSDNTKITYSDGSTENIPGGSGAGLDFKIGWSF
;
A
#
# COMPACT_ATOMS: atom_id res chain seq x y z
N MET A 1 -13.77 9.84 59.36
CA MET A 1 -14.35 9.89 57.99
C MET A 1 -13.40 9.21 57.00
N LYS A 2 -13.87 8.08 56.43
CA LYS A 2 -13.76 7.62 55.03
C LYS A 2 -12.41 7.83 54.31
N LYS A 3 -11.51 6.83 54.30
CA LYS A 3 -11.33 5.81 53.22
C LYS A 3 -11.30 6.38 51.80
N PHE A 4 -10.09 6.49 51.21
CA PHE A 4 -9.83 6.25 49.78
C PHE A 4 -8.44 5.59 49.64
N ARG A 5 -8.38 4.34 50.10
CA ARG A 5 -7.39 3.36 49.64
C ARG A 5 -7.98 2.71 48.40
N SER A 6 -7.43 2.97 47.22
CA SER A 6 -7.42 2.07 46.06
C SER A 6 -6.94 2.85 44.83
N LEU A 7 -5.65 2.82 44.55
CA LEU A 7 -5.08 3.25 43.27
C LEU A 7 -3.99 2.29 42.78
N ILE A 8 -4.08 1.02 43.20
CA ILE A 8 -3.13 -0.06 42.85
C ILE A 8 -3.92 -1.30 42.45
N SER A 9 -4.87 -1.15 41.53
CA SER A 9 -5.65 -2.31 41.02
C SER A 9 -6.00 -2.24 39.53
N VAL A 10 -5.45 -1.28 38.77
CA VAL A 10 -5.63 -1.22 37.30
C VAL A 10 -4.35 -1.63 36.55
N PHE A 11 -3.24 -1.88 37.26
CA PHE A 11 -1.94 -2.20 36.66
C PHE A 11 -1.59 -3.70 36.60
N PHE A 12 -2.51 -4.60 36.98
CA PHE A 12 -2.25 -6.05 37.08
C PHE A 12 -3.21 -6.91 36.25
N LEU A 13 -3.80 -6.34 35.19
CA LEU A 13 -4.55 -7.10 34.17
C LEU A 13 -3.94 -6.92 32.77
N ILE A 14 -2.60 -6.85 32.69
CA ILE A 14 -1.83 -6.86 31.42
C ILE A 14 -0.86 -8.07 31.38
N THR A 15 -0.81 -8.86 32.45
CA THR A 15 0.07 -10.04 32.55
C THR A 15 -0.79 -11.27 32.77
N SER A 16 -1.15 -11.96 31.68
CA SER A 16 -1.38 -13.42 31.57
C SER A 16 -2.42 -13.76 30.49
N ILE A 17 -2.20 -13.31 29.26
CA ILE A 17 -2.68 -14.05 28.09
C ILE A 17 -1.42 -14.44 27.30
N THR A 18 -0.60 -15.30 27.92
CA THR A 18 0.24 -16.21 27.16
C THR A 18 -0.68 -17.32 26.65
N ILE A 19 -1.51 -16.99 25.65
CA ILE A 19 -2.00 -18.03 24.77
C ILE A 19 -0.74 -18.57 24.10
N LEU A 20 -0.41 -19.80 24.43
CA LEU A 20 0.49 -20.64 23.66
C LEU A 20 -0.10 -20.72 22.25
N SER A 21 0.20 -19.73 21.43
CA SER A 21 0.00 -19.84 20.00
C SER A 21 0.87 -21.01 19.56
N PRO A 22 0.32 -21.99 18.82
CA PRO A 22 1.16 -22.97 18.17
C PRO A 22 2.23 -22.20 17.40
N SER A 23 3.46 -22.72 17.40
CA SER A 23 4.55 -22.26 16.53
C SER A 23 4.09 -22.42 15.07
N ALA A 24 3.20 -21.53 14.63
CA ALA A 24 2.89 -21.32 13.25
C ALA A 24 4.22 -20.99 12.60
N LYS A 25 4.54 -21.69 11.50
CA LYS A 25 5.68 -21.31 10.68
C LYS A 25 5.62 -19.79 10.50
N ALA A 26 6.72 -19.11 10.84
CA ALA A 26 6.81 -17.68 10.60
C ALA A 26 6.67 -17.48 9.09
N ASN A 27 5.50 -17.02 8.66
CA ASN A 27 5.29 -16.65 7.27
C ASN A 27 6.29 -15.53 6.99
N ASN A 28 7.11 -15.73 5.96
CA ASN A 28 8.13 -14.75 5.57
C ASN A 28 7.78 -14.09 4.25
N PHE A 29 6.78 -14.65 3.55
CA PHE A 29 6.33 -14.13 2.28
C PHE A 29 4.83 -13.92 2.32
N GLY A 30 4.38 -12.95 1.55
CA GLY A 30 2.97 -12.75 1.31
C GLY A 30 2.73 -12.17 -0.07
N PHE A 31 1.52 -12.35 -0.56
CA PHE A 31 1.04 -11.73 -1.78
C PHE A 31 -0.27 -11.04 -1.45
N ARG A 32 -0.43 -9.78 -1.83
CA ARG A 32 -1.67 -9.03 -1.62
C ARG A 32 -2.03 -8.19 -2.82
N PHE A 33 -3.31 -7.85 -2.91
CA PHE A 33 -3.83 -6.98 -3.95
C PHE A 33 -4.94 -6.07 -3.43
N SER A 34 -5.20 -4.97 -4.13
CA SER A 34 -6.33 -4.08 -3.81
C SER A 34 -7.61 -4.52 -4.53
N PRO A 35 -8.61 -5.07 -3.83
CA PRO A 35 -9.86 -5.49 -4.46
C PRO A 35 -10.64 -4.29 -5.03
N ILE A 36 -10.54 -3.12 -4.40
CA ILE A 36 -11.24 -1.89 -4.86
C ILE A 36 -10.68 -1.45 -6.21
N LEU A 37 -9.36 -1.46 -6.38
CA LEU A 37 -8.73 -1.05 -7.62
C LEU A 37 -9.00 -2.05 -8.75
N ILE A 38 -9.06 -3.34 -8.46
CA ILE A 38 -9.42 -4.37 -9.45
C ILE A 38 -10.83 -4.14 -9.99
N LEU A 39 -11.79 -3.75 -9.14
CA LEU A 39 -13.17 -3.45 -9.57
C LEU A 39 -13.25 -2.30 -10.59
N VAL A 40 -12.28 -1.37 -10.56
CA VAL A 40 -12.18 -0.28 -11.53
C VAL A 40 -11.18 -0.56 -12.64
N GLY A 41 -10.72 -1.80 -12.81
CA GLY A 41 -9.83 -2.22 -13.90
C GLY A 41 -8.34 -1.93 -13.67
N ILE A 42 -7.92 -1.71 -12.42
CA ILE A 42 -6.52 -1.52 -12.02
C ILE A 42 -6.07 -2.74 -11.24
N ALA A 43 -5.10 -3.47 -11.76
CA ALA A 43 -4.30 -4.39 -10.97
C ALA A 43 -3.35 -3.60 -10.08
N ASP A 44 -3.43 -3.81 -8.77
CA ASP A 44 -2.52 -3.25 -7.78
C ASP A 44 -2.12 -4.38 -6.83
N VAL A 45 -0.86 -4.79 -6.92
CA VAL A 45 -0.36 -6.06 -6.40
C VAL A 45 0.98 -5.86 -5.70
N ASP A 46 1.13 -6.44 -4.52
CA ASP A 46 2.37 -6.40 -3.75
C ASP A 46 2.85 -7.81 -3.41
N LEU A 47 4.18 -7.98 -3.39
CA LEU A 47 4.84 -9.15 -2.82
C LEU A 47 5.49 -8.75 -1.49
N ASP A 48 4.94 -9.18 -0.37
CA ASP A 48 5.48 -8.88 0.95
C ASP A 48 6.62 -9.84 1.31
N ILE A 49 7.77 -9.30 1.72
CA ILE A 49 8.96 -10.06 2.10
C ILE A 49 9.39 -9.62 3.50
N GLY A 50 9.32 -10.53 4.47
CA GLY A 50 9.80 -10.31 5.82
C GLY A 50 11.32 -10.25 5.88
N LEU A 51 11.88 -9.12 6.33
CA LEU A 51 13.32 -8.89 6.48
C LEU A 51 13.85 -9.11 7.92
N GLY A 52 12.99 -9.64 8.81
CA GLY A 52 13.29 -9.81 10.23
C GLY A 52 12.02 -10.12 11.01
N SER A 53 11.98 -9.74 12.29
CA SER A 53 10.78 -9.93 13.10
C SER A 53 9.67 -8.93 12.79
N ASN A 54 10.02 -7.69 12.42
CA ASN A 54 9.07 -6.57 12.33
C ASN A 54 9.13 -5.76 11.03
N PHE A 55 10.08 -6.04 10.13
CA PHE A 55 10.21 -5.31 8.87
C PHE A 55 9.69 -6.13 7.70
N VAL A 56 8.88 -5.49 6.85
CA VAL A 56 8.38 -6.05 5.60
C VAL A 56 8.75 -5.12 4.45
N LEU A 57 9.42 -5.67 3.45
CA LEU A 57 9.71 -5.04 2.17
C LEU A 57 8.68 -5.50 1.15
N SER A 58 8.03 -4.57 0.45
CA SER A 58 7.00 -4.90 -0.53
C SER A 58 7.30 -4.27 -1.89
N PRO A 59 7.84 -5.02 -2.87
CA PRO A 59 7.78 -4.59 -4.26
C PRO A 59 6.33 -4.49 -4.70
N GLU A 60 5.99 -3.38 -5.36
CA GLU A 60 4.62 -3.04 -5.75
C GLU A 60 4.55 -2.95 -7.27
N ILE A 61 3.47 -3.45 -7.85
CA ILE A 61 3.17 -3.34 -9.28
C ILE A 61 1.74 -2.82 -9.41
N ILE A 62 1.58 -1.77 -10.21
CA ILE A 62 0.28 -1.21 -10.55
C ILE A 62 0.09 -1.15 -12.06
N GLY A 63 -1.08 -1.50 -12.57
CA GLY A 63 -1.34 -1.46 -13.99
C GLY A 63 -2.81 -1.58 -14.35
N GLY A 64 -3.22 -0.95 -15.45
CA GLY A 64 -4.59 -1.00 -15.95
C GLY A 64 -4.69 -0.41 -17.34
N LYS A 65 -5.72 -0.81 -18.09
CA LYS A 65 -6.03 -0.21 -19.39
C LYS A 65 -7.53 -0.06 -19.55
N TRP A 66 -7.96 1.15 -19.88
CA TRP A 66 -9.34 1.50 -20.14
C TRP A 66 -9.49 1.97 -21.57
N THR A 67 -10.43 1.37 -22.27
CA THR A 67 -10.92 1.92 -23.54
C THR A 67 -12.09 2.85 -23.24
N LEU A 68 -11.94 4.12 -23.59
CA LEU A 68 -13.02 5.09 -23.55
C LEU A 68 -13.79 4.93 -24.86
N LEU A 69 -15.05 4.48 -24.80
CA LEU A 69 -15.91 4.24 -25.97
C LEU A 69 -15.78 5.38 -27.00
N ASP A 70 -15.18 5.06 -28.15
CA ASP A 70 -14.89 5.96 -29.30
C ASP A 70 -14.02 7.20 -29.00
N LYS A 71 -13.41 7.26 -27.82
CA LYS A 71 -12.55 8.37 -27.37
C LYS A 71 -11.10 7.97 -27.19
N GLY A 72 -10.76 6.70 -27.43
CA GLY A 72 -9.41 6.15 -27.37
C GLY A 72 -9.14 5.34 -26.11
N TYR A 73 -7.93 5.38 -25.57
CA TYR A 73 -7.58 4.62 -24.35
C TYR A 73 -6.75 5.43 -23.37
N ILE A 74 -6.82 5.00 -22.11
CA ILE A 74 -5.87 5.36 -21.05
C ILE A 74 -5.25 4.06 -20.55
N GLN A 75 -3.93 4.06 -20.41
CA GLN A 75 -3.16 2.97 -19.84
C GLN A 75 -2.33 3.50 -18.69
N LEU A 76 -2.36 2.78 -17.58
CA LEU A 76 -1.54 3.03 -16.41
C LEU A 76 -0.61 1.84 -16.22
N SER A 77 0.66 2.09 -15.93
CA SER A 77 1.62 1.07 -15.55
C SER A 77 2.67 1.66 -14.63
N GLY A 78 3.02 0.97 -13.57
CA GLY A 78 3.98 1.46 -12.61
C GLY A 78 4.50 0.36 -11.71
N GLY A 79 5.48 0.75 -10.93
CA GLY A 79 6.03 -0.10 -9.89
C GLY A 79 6.71 0.71 -8.81
N GLY A 80 6.88 0.08 -7.66
CA GLY A 80 7.39 0.74 -6.48
C GLY A 80 8.01 -0.23 -5.49
N LEU A 81 8.43 0.33 -4.37
CA LEU A 81 8.96 -0.39 -3.24
C LEU A 81 8.47 0.26 -1.95
N ALA A 82 7.93 -0.57 -1.07
CA ALA A 82 7.55 -0.22 0.28
C ALA A 82 8.54 -0.80 1.28
N LEU A 83 8.78 -0.08 2.37
CA LEU A 83 9.33 -0.66 3.59
C LEU A 83 8.42 -0.29 4.76
N SER A 84 7.98 -1.29 5.51
CA SER A 84 7.08 -1.11 6.64
C SER A 84 7.60 -1.80 7.89
N TYR A 85 7.33 -1.18 9.04
CA TYR A 85 7.56 -1.69 10.37
C TYR A 85 6.23 -2.07 11.01
N HIS A 86 6.09 -3.33 11.44
CA HIS A 86 4.92 -3.90 12.08
C HIS A 86 5.19 -4.08 13.58
N PHE A 87 4.41 -3.43 14.44
CA PHE A 87 4.70 -3.37 15.88
C PHE A 87 4.62 -4.73 16.58
N ASN A 88 3.77 -5.64 16.09
CA ASN A 88 3.54 -6.96 16.69
C ASN A 88 4.25 -8.09 15.95
N GLY A 89 5.04 -7.75 14.94
CA GLY A 89 5.75 -8.68 14.09
C GLY A 89 5.15 -8.79 12.68
N ASN A 90 5.92 -9.38 11.77
CA ASN A 90 5.51 -9.61 10.39
C ASN A 90 4.29 -10.53 10.34
N PHE A 91 3.35 -10.25 9.44
CA PHE A 91 2.15 -11.07 9.22
C PHE A 91 1.46 -11.45 10.54
N THR A 92 1.26 -10.46 11.41
CA THR A 92 0.62 -10.60 12.72
C THR A 92 -0.32 -9.42 12.93
N ASP A 93 -1.44 -9.66 13.62
CA ASP A 93 -2.38 -8.62 14.01
C ASP A 93 -1.66 -7.43 14.65
N GLY A 94 -1.77 -6.25 14.05
CA GLY A 94 -1.16 -5.06 14.64
C GLY A 94 -1.05 -3.87 13.70
N PHE A 95 -0.66 -2.75 14.29
CA PHE A 95 -0.36 -1.55 13.54
C PHE A 95 0.92 -1.70 12.72
N TYR A 96 1.00 -0.95 11.62
CA TYR A 96 2.22 -0.75 10.88
C TYR A 96 2.43 0.71 10.51
N LEU A 97 3.68 1.08 10.30
CA LEU A 97 4.12 2.35 9.75
C LEU A 97 5.15 2.06 8.65
N GLY A 98 5.05 2.72 7.51
CA GLY A 98 5.96 2.50 6.41
C GLY A 98 6.22 3.72 5.55
N VAL A 99 7.22 3.56 4.70
CA VAL A 99 7.60 4.50 3.65
C VAL A 99 7.47 3.80 2.30
N ALA A 100 7.31 4.59 1.25
CA ALA A 100 7.06 4.10 -0.10
C ALA A 100 7.75 4.98 -1.13
N GLY A 101 8.21 4.39 -2.22
CA GLY A 101 8.60 5.10 -3.43
C GLY A 101 8.03 4.39 -4.65
N GLN A 102 7.48 5.14 -5.60
CA GLN A 102 6.86 4.58 -6.80
C GLN A 102 7.14 5.42 -8.04
N THR A 103 7.16 4.74 -9.19
CA THR A 103 7.13 5.36 -10.52
C THR A 103 5.88 4.88 -11.24
N VAL A 104 5.06 5.82 -11.72
CA VAL A 104 3.84 5.54 -12.47
C VAL A 104 3.93 6.22 -13.83
N GLU A 105 3.72 5.44 -14.87
CA GLU A 105 3.54 5.90 -16.23
C GLU A 105 2.05 5.87 -16.59
N VAL A 106 1.58 6.98 -17.16
CA VAL A 106 0.25 7.09 -17.76
C VAL A 106 0.43 7.40 -19.23
N LYS A 107 -0.19 6.57 -20.07
CA LYS A 107 -0.28 6.75 -21.52
C LYS A 107 -1.74 6.96 -21.90
N GLY A 108 -2.00 7.93 -22.74
CA GLY A 108 -3.32 8.17 -23.30
C GLY A 108 -3.23 8.35 -24.81
N GLU A 109 -4.22 7.86 -25.53
CA GLU A 109 -4.39 8.11 -26.95
C GLU A 109 -5.86 8.39 -27.22
N ASN A 110 -6.16 9.40 -28.03
CA ASN A 110 -7.52 9.71 -28.43
C ASN A 110 -7.92 9.00 -29.74
N SER A 111 -9.20 9.08 -30.12
CA SER A 111 -9.69 8.46 -31.36
C SER A 111 -9.15 9.07 -32.66
N SER A 112 -8.46 10.21 -32.58
CA SER A 112 -7.73 10.82 -33.71
C SER A 112 -6.25 10.38 -33.78
N GLY A 113 -5.81 9.50 -32.88
CA GLY A 113 -4.42 9.02 -32.81
C GLY A 113 -3.45 9.98 -32.12
N LEU A 114 -3.95 11.05 -31.48
CA LEU A 114 -3.10 11.92 -30.66
C LEU A 114 -2.80 11.22 -29.35
N ALA A 115 -1.51 11.01 -29.09
CA ALA A 115 -1.03 10.33 -27.89
C ALA A 115 -0.29 11.29 -26.95
N ALA A 116 -0.36 10.99 -25.66
CA ALA A 116 0.44 11.64 -24.64
C ALA A 116 0.93 10.61 -23.64
N GLN A 117 2.15 10.80 -23.13
CA GLN A 117 2.63 10.05 -21.98
C GLN A 117 3.14 10.97 -20.88
N ALA A 118 2.98 10.53 -19.65
CA ALA A 118 3.47 11.18 -18.45
C ALA A 118 4.09 10.13 -17.53
N THR A 119 5.27 10.43 -16.97
CA THR A 119 5.90 9.59 -15.94
C THR A 119 6.04 10.39 -14.66
N ALA A 120 5.30 9.99 -13.64
CA ALA A 120 5.37 10.57 -12.30
C ALA A 120 6.23 9.68 -11.40
N LYS A 121 7.12 10.31 -10.64
CA LYS A 121 7.86 9.67 -9.54
C LYS A 121 7.43 10.30 -8.24
N GLY A 122 7.35 9.51 -7.20
CA GLY A 122 6.92 10.02 -5.90
C GLY A 122 7.24 9.06 -4.78
N GLY A 123 7.00 9.55 -3.57
CA GLY A 123 7.16 8.78 -2.37
C GLY A 123 6.23 9.27 -1.27
N GLY A 124 6.09 8.46 -0.23
CA GLY A 124 5.08 8.70 0.77
C GLY A 124 5.26 7.92 2.05
N LEU A 125 4.40 8.24 3.01
CA LEU A 125 4.23 7.53 4.27
C LEU A 125 2.93 6.73 4.21
N ARG A 126 2.91 5.59 4.88
CA ARG A 126 1.71 4.76 5.07
C ARG A 126 1.61 4.32 6.51
N ALA A 127 0.40 4.28 7.06
CA ALA A 127 0.14 3.73 8.37
C ALA A 127 -1.22 3.05 8.38
N GLY A 128 -1.34 1.94 9.10
CA GLY A 128 -2.57 1.18 9.13
C GLY A 128 -2.54 0.06 10.15
N TYR A 129 -3.51 -0.82 10.03
CA TYR A 129 -3.65 -2.03 10.81
C TYR A 129 -3.72 -3.24 9.87
N LEU A 130 -3.00 -4.31 10.23
CA LEU A 130 -3.05 -5.60 9.56
C LEU A 130 -3.86 -6.56 10.43
N TRP A 131 -4.85 -7.24 9.85
CA TRP A 131 -5.51 -8.40 10.43
C TRP A 131 -5.01 -9.66 9.75
N GLN A 132 -4.57 -10.62 10.54
CA GLN A 132 -3.97 -11.88 10.17
C GLN A 132 -4.82 -13.03 10.72
N TRP A 133 -5.21 -13.93 9.82
CA TRP A 133 -5.74 -15.24 10.16
C TRP A 133 -4.64 -16.29 9.94
N VAL A 134 -4.96 -17.53 9.56
CA VAL A 134 -3.92 -18.57 9.40
C VAL A 134 -2.92 -18.20 8.30
N ASN A 135 -3.40 -18.12 7.05
CA ASN A 135 -2.59 -17.73 5.89
C ASN A 135 -3.23 -16.57 5.12
N PHE A 136 -4.35 -16.03 5.58
CA PHE A 136 -5.03 -14.92 4.94
C PHE A 136 -4.82 -13.68 5.80
N TYR A 137 -4.63 -12.54 5.17
CA TYR A 137 -4.52 -11.26 5.87
C TYR A 137 -5.13 -10.13 5.09
N MET A 138 -5.41 -9.05 5.80
CA MET A 138 -6.02 -7.85 5.28
C MET A 138 -5.36 -6.62 5.91
N ASN A 139 -5.11 -5.61 5.11
CA ASN A 139 -4.57 -4.33 5.53
C ASN A 139 -5.65 -3.27 5.38
N LEU A 140 -5.78 -2.39 6.37
CA LEU A 140 -6.50 -1.14 6.23
C LEU A 140 -5.66 -0.02 6.82
N GLY A 141 -5.30 0.94 5.98
CA GLY A 141 -4.50 2.07 6.36
C GLY A 141 -4.79 3.32 5.55
N ALA A 142 -4.06 4.37 5.87
CA ALA A 142 -4.00 5.59 5.09
C ALA A 142 -2.58 5.80 4.59
N SER A 143 -2.45 6.39 3.41
CA SER A 143 -1.19 6.81 2.84
C SER A 143 -1.20 8.31 2.56
N PHE A 144 -0.03 8.92 2.58
CA PHE A 144 0.20 10.27 2.08
C PHE A 144 1.39 10.20 1.12
N PHE A 145 1.17 10.60 -0.13
CA PHE A 145 2.20 10.59 -1.16
C PHE A 145 2.40 11.99 -1.72
N SER A 146 3.65 12.29 -2.06
CA SER A 146 4.04 13.44 -2.86
C SER A 146 4.72 12.97 -4.13
N SER A 147 4.46 13.65 -5.24
CA SER A 147 5.13 13.42 -6.51
C SER A 147 6.06 14.58 -6.86
N ASP A 148 7.08 14.28 -7.65
CA ASP A 148 7.90 15.28 -8.31
C ASP A 148 7.13 15.95 -9.47
N ASN A 149 7.71 17.02 -10.02
CA ASN A 149 7.26 17.59 -11.27
C ASN A 149 7.26 16.53 -12.38
N THR A 150 6.15 16.45 -13.10
CA THR A 150 5.93 15.46 -14.14
C THR A 150 6.01 16.12 -15.51
N LYS A 151 6.77 15.51 -16.42
CA LYS A 151 6.85 15.95 -17.81
C LYS A 151 5.86 15.15 -18.65
N ILE A 152 4.92 15.82 -19.29
CA ILE A 152 4.07 15.26 -20.34
C ILE A 152 4.81 15.40 -21.67
N THR A 153 4.79 14.34 -22.47
CA THR A 153 5.30 14.34 -23.85
C THR A 153 4.15 13.95 -24.78
N TYR A 154 3.85 14.82 -25.74
CA TYR A 154 2.79 14.61 -26.75
C TYR A 154 3.36 13.93 -28.00
N SER A 155 2.49 13.38 -28.83
CA SER A 155 2.86 12.68 -30.07
C SER A 155 3.59 13.56 -31.10
N ASP A 156 3.44 14.88 -31.03
CA ASP A 156 4.18 15.85 -31.86
C ASP A 156 5.57 16.20 -31.32
N GLY A 157 5.97 15.60 -30.20
CA GLY A 157 7.25 15.85 -29.51
C GLY A 157 7.26 17.08 -28.61
N SER A 158 6.16 17.85 -28.56
CA SER A 158 6.01 18.94 -27.59
C SER A 158 5.89 18.40 -26.18
N THR A 159 6.24 19.24 -25.20
CA THR A 159 6.30 18.82 -23.79
C THR A 159 5.77 19.88 -22.85
N GLU A 160 5.07 19.45 -21.81
CA GLU A 160 4.54 20.30 -20.76
C GLU A 160 5.00 19.82 -19.38
N ASN A 161 5.33 20.74 -18.48
CA ASN A 161 5.68 20.41 -17.10
C ASN A 161 4.46 20.65 -16.21
N ILE A 162 4.00 19.60 -15.55
CA ILE A 162 2.98 19.69 -14.50
C ILE A 162 3.69 19.72 -13.15
N PRO A 163 3.39 20.70 -12.28
CA PRO A 163 3.90 20.72 -10.92
C PRO A 163 3.56 19.44 -10.16
N GLY A 164 4.50 18.98 -9.33
CA GLY A 164 4.25 17.87 -8.41
C GLY A 164 3.07 18.15 -7.49
N GLY A 165 2.41 17.09 -7.03
CA GLY A 165 1.26 17.17 -6.14
C GLY A 165 1.44 16.29 -4.92
N SER A 166 0.62 16.54 -3.90
CA SER A 166 0.53 15.68 -2.72
C SER A 166 -0.91 15.27 -2.47
N GLY A 167 -1.12 14.03 -2.03
CA GLY A 167 -2.45 13.49 -1.77
C GLY A 167 -2.46 12.45 -0.68
N ALA A 168 -3.61 12.31 -0.03
CA ALA A 168 -3.90 11.21 0.88
C ALA A 168 -4.64 10.09 0.14
N GLY A 169 -4.41 8.85 0.53
CA GLY A 169 -5.00 7.66 -0.06
C GLY A 169 -5.39 6.62 0.98
N LEU A 170 -6.15 5.62 0.53
CA LEU A 170 -6.53 4.45 1.30
C LEU A 170 -5.59 3.29 0.95
N ASP A 171 -5.00 2.65 1.95
CA ASP A 171 -4.25 1.41 1.81
C ASP A 171 -5.16 0.24 2.22
N PHE A 172 -5.96 -0.25 1.27
CA PHE A 172 -6.84 -1.41 1.48
C PHE A 172 -6.46 -2.54 0.55
N LYS A 173 -5.88 -3.60 1.13
CA LYS A 173 -5.42 -4.79 0.41
C LYS A 173 -5.78 -6.05 1.18
N ILE A 174 -6.01 -7.13 0.44
CA ILE A 174 -6.18 -8.48 0.98
C ILE A 174 -5.12 -9.39 0.39
N GLY A 175 -4.68 -10.38 1.14
CA GLY A 175 -3.57 -11.23 0.74
C GLY A 175 -3.48 -12.55 1.44
N TRP A 176 -2.50 -13.33 1.00
CA TRP A 176 -2.13 -14.61 1.61
C TRP A 176 -0.64 -14.65 1.95
N SER A 177 -0.32 -15.21 3.11
CA SER A 177 1.03 -15.35 3.66
C SER A 177 1.46 -16.81 3.69
N PHE A 178 2.75 -17.08 3.50
CA PHE A 178 3.35 -18.42 3.43
C PHE A 178 4.84 -18.45 3.87
#